data_AF-A0A539D1V5-F1
#
_entry.id   AF-A0A539D1V5-F1
#
_cell.length_a   1.000
_cell.length_b   1.000
_cell.length_c   1.000
_cell.angle_alpha   90.00
_cell.angle_beta   90.00
_cell.angle_gamma   90.00
#
_symmetry.space_group_name_H-M   'P 1'
#
loop_
_entity.id
_entity.type
_entity.pdbx_description
1 polymer ?
#
loop_
_entity_poly.entity_id
_entity_poly.type
_entity_poly.pdbx_seq_one_letter_code
_entity_poly.pdbx_strand_id
1 'polypeptide(L)'
;MQSHVGWRKSEGAPRTLMLISQSKEGEAISQACRMVGLDVIRGSTDKAHKRKGGAEALRGMVRHIRSGGSVAITPDGPKGPRMRVQPGVIQLARLTGAPMICLGWATRRRKVFNSWDRF
;
A
#
# COMPACT_ATOMS: atom_id res chain seq x y z
N MET A 1 -0.35 -21.59 -7.66
CA MET A 1 -1.73 -21.42 -7.18
C MET A 1 -2.32 -20.21 -7.91
N GLN A 2 -3.16 -20.43 -8.92
CA GLN A 2 -3.81 -19.35 -9.68
C GLN A 2 -4.90 -18.70 -8.81
N SER A 3 -4.95 -17.37 -8.78
CA SER A 3 -6.02 -16.62 -8.10
C SER A 3 -7.32 -16.73 -8.90
N HIS A 4 -8.37 -17.30 -8.31
CA HIS A 4 -9.68 -17.46 -8.98
C HIS A 4 -10.53 -16.16 -9.04
N VAL A 5 -10.02 -15.02 -8.57
CA VAL A 5 -10.82 -13.77 -8.38
C VAL A 5 -10.13 -12.51 -8.91
N GLY A 6 -9.07 -12.65 -9.73
CA GLY A 6 -8.31 -11.51 -10.25
C GLY A 6 -8.30 -11.43 -11.78
N TRP A 7 -8.18 -10.21 -12.32
CA TRP A 7 -7.89 -10.01 -13.74
C TRP A 7 -6.57 -10.68 -14.10
N ARG A 8 -6.52 -11.34 -15.26
CA ARG A 8 -5.27 -11.90 -15.79
C ARG A 8 -4.28 -10.76 -15.95
N LYS A 9 -3.14 -10.82 -15.25
CA LYS A 9 -2.04 -9.88 -15.43
C LYS A 9 -1.46 -10.07 -16.83
N SER A 10 -1.17 -8.97 -17.52
CA SER A 10 -0.47 -9.03 -18.80
C SER A 10 0.91 -9.67 -18.61
N GLU A 11 1.38 -10.34 -19.64
CA GLU A 11 2.74 -10.85 -19.66
C GLU A 11 3.74 -9.69 -19.48
N GLY A 12 4.75 -9.87 -18.62
CA GLY A 12 5.69 -8.81 -18.26
C GLY A 12 5.19 -7.76 -17.27
N ALA A 13 3.95 -7.85 -16.76
CA ALA A 13 3.48 -6.91 -15.73
C ALA A 13 4.33 -7.02 -14.45
N PRO A 14 4.82 -5.89 -13.88
CA PRO A 14 5.65 -5.93 -12.69
C PRO A 14 4.85 -6.48 -11.50
N ARG A 15 5.48 -7.35 -10.70
CA ARG A 15 4.87 -7.87 -9.48
C ARG A 15 4.59 -6.72 -8.51
N THR A 16 3.34 -6.54 -8.10
CA THR A 16 2.93 -5.45 -7.20
C THR A 16 2.87 -5.88 -5.74
N LEU A 17 3.50 -5.10 -4.86
CA LEU A 17 3.32 -5.19 -3.41
C LEU A 17 2.40 -4.09 -2.89
N MET A 18 1.44 -4.44 -2.03
CA MET A 18 0.70 -3.46 -1.24
C MET A 18 1.39 -3.19 0.10
N LEU A 19 1.64 -1.92 0.44
CA LEU A 19 2.03 -1.53 1.79
C LEU A 19 0.82 -1.59 2.73
N ILE A 20 0.89 -2.41 3.78
CA ILE A 20 -0.20 -2.57 4.75
C ILE A 20 0.35 -2.55 6.19
N SER A 21 -0.35 -1.89 7.11
CA SER A 21 0.06 -1.82 8.52
C SER A 21 0.09 -3.18 9.21
N GLN A 22 0.99 -3.34 10.18
CA GLN A 22 1.08 -4.52 11.06
C GLN A 22 -0.04 -4.61 12.12
N SER A 23 -1.17 -3.92 11.94
CA SER A 23 -2.30 -3.99 12.88
C SER A 23 -3.20 -5.18 12.57
N LYS A 24 -4.10 -5.52 13.51
CA LYS A 24 -5.09 -6.60 13.33
C LYS A 24 -6.02 -6.31 12.15
N GLU A 25 -6.45 -5.05 12.00
CA GLU A 25 -7.26 -4.59 10.89
C GLU A 25 -6.49 -4.68 9.57
N GLY A 26 -5.19 -4.33 9.60
CA GLY A 26 -4.31 -4.51 8.45
C GLY A 26 -4.13 -5.97 8.06
N GLU A 27 -4.26 -6.92 8.99
CA GLU A 27 -4.18 -8.36 8.64
C GLU A 27 -5.37 -8.80 7.80
N ALA A 28 -6.59 -8.34 8.11
CA ALA A 28 -7.76 -8.64 7.30
C ALA A 28 -7.58 -8.16 5.85
N ILE A 29 -7.04 -6.95 5.65
CA ILE A 29 -6.72 -6.40 4.32
C ILE A 29 -5.62 -7.22 3.63
N SER A 30 -4.59 -7.64 4.37
CA SER A 30 -3.50 -8.47 3.86
C SER A 30 -3.99 -9.81 3.32
N GLN A 31 -4.88 -10.48 4.05
CA GLN A 31 -5.51 -11.72 3.59
C GLN A 31 -6.34 -11.49 2.33
N ALA A 32 -7.15 -10.41 2.29
CA ALA A 32 -7.92 -10.05 1.11
C ALA A 32 -7.03 -9.79 -0.12
N CYS A 33 -5.90 -9.09 0.03
CA CYS A 33 -4.92 -8.90 -1.04
C CYS A 33 -4.37 -10.23 -1.57
N ARG A 34 -4.02 -11.16 -0.68
CA ARG A 34 -3.49 -12.48 -1.07
C ARG A 34 -4.52 -13.30 -1.83
N MET A 35 -5.80 -13.24 -1.43
CA MET A 35 -6.88 -13.95 -2.13
C MET A 35 -7.04 -13.50 -3.60
N VAL A 36 -6.72 -12.23 -3.90
CA VAL A 36 -6.78 -11.68 -5.27
C VAL A 36 -5.43 -11.73 -5.99
N GLY A 37 -4.45 -12.47 -5.48
CA GLY A 37 -3.14 -12.66 -6.13
C GLY A 37 -2.21 -11.43 -6.05
N LEU A 38 -2.38 -10.59 -5.02
CA LEU A 38 -1.45 -9.52 -4.66
C LEU A 38 -0.59 -9.95 -3.47
N ASP A 39 0.67 -9.55 -3.50
CA ASP A 39 1.56 -9.68 -2.37
C ASP A 39 1.57 -8.40 -1.53
N VAL A 40 2.11 -8.50 -0.32
CA VAL A 40 2.05 -7.43 0.66
C VAL A 40 3.40 -7.23 1.32
N ILE A 41 3.72 -5.98 1.62
CA ILE A 41 4.81 -5.61 2.51
C ILE A 41 4.24 -4.92 3.75
N ARG A 42 4.71 -5.33 4.93
CA ARG A 42 4.08 -4.96 6.20
C ARG A 42 4.85 -3.85 6.89
N GLY A 43 4.22 -2.70 7.08
CA GLY A 43 4.81 -1.57 7.79
C GLY A 43 3.90 -0.35 7.85
N SER A 44 4.18 0.56 8.77
CA SER A 44 3.54 1.89 8.83
C SER A 44 4.41 2.86 9.63
N THR A 45 4.03 4.14 9.65
CA THR A 45 4.75 5.17 10.42
C THR A 45 4.87 4.80 11.90
N ASP A 46 6.09 4.83 12.41
CA ASP A 46 6.40 4.58 13.81
C ASP A 46 5.71 5.60 14.73
N LYS A 47 5.55 5.23 16.00
CA LYS A 47 5.16 6.12 17.09
C LYS A 47 6.33 6.26 18.05
N ALA A 48 6.38 7.35 18.82
CA ALA A 48 7.42 7.60 19.83
C ALA A 48 7.71 6.38 20.72
N HIS A 49 6.69 5.60 21.06
CA HIS A 49 6.81 4.43 21.93
C HIS A 49 6.52 3.09 21.23
N LYS A 50 6.39 3.07 19.90
CA LYS A 50 6.06 1.84 19.16
C LYS A 50 6.64 1.84 17.75
N ARG A 51 7.61 0.96 17.53
CA ARG A 51 8.08 0.60 16.19
C ARG A 51 6.99 -0.17 15.44
N LYS A 52 6.69 0.26 14.23
CA LYS A 52 5.66 -0.29 13.34
C LYS A 52 6.23 -0.79 12.00
N GLY A 53 7.56 -0.87 11.89
CA GLY A 53 8.25 -1.43 10.74
C GLY A 53 8.30 -0.51 9.52
N GLY A 54 8.13 0.81 9.71
CA GLY A 54 8.10 1.76 8.58
C GLY A 54 9.41 1.80 7.81
N ALA A 55 10.55 1.82 8.52
CA ALA A 55 11.88 1.84 7.90
C ALA A 55 12.22 0.53 7.20
N GLU A 56 11.89 -0.62 7.81
CA GLU A 56 12.06 -1.95 7.24
C GLU A 56 11.23 -2.09 5.96
N ALA A 57 9.97 -1.64 5.99
CA ALA A 57 9.09 -1.66 4.84
C ALA A 57 9.64 -0.76 3.72
N LEU A 58 10.10 0.46 4.04
CA LEU A 58 10.73 1.35 3.05
C LEU A 58 11.92 0.69 2.35
N ARG A 59 12.84 0.08 3.12
CA ARG A 59 13.99 -0.64 2.56
C ARG A 59 13.56 -1.82 1.69
N GLY A 60 12.54 -2.57 2.11
CA GLY A 60 11.99 -3.66 1.32
C GLY A 60 11.34 -3.19 0.01
N MET A 61 10.57 -2.10 0.05
CA MET A 61 9.96 -1.48 -1.13
C MET A 61 11.03 -0.99 -2.12
N VAL A 62 12.11 -0.36 -1.63
CA VAL A 62 13.23 0.08 -2.48
C VAL A 62 13.87 -1.12 -3.20
N ARG A 63 14.16 -2.21 -2.48
CA ARG A 63 14.72 -3.43 -3.08
C ARG A 63 13.79 -4.03 -4.13
N HIS A 64 12.50 -4.11 -3.83
CA HIS A 64 11.49 -4.68 -4.73
C HIS A 64 11.34 -3.87 -6.03
N ILE A 65 11.32 -2.54 -5.93
CA ILE A 65 11.26 -1.68 -7.12
C ILE A 65 12.52 -1.83 -7.96
N ARG A 66 13.71 -1.86 -7.33
CA ARG A 66 14.98 -2.06 -8.05
C ARG A 66 15.09 -3.43 -8.73
N SER A 67 14.36 -4.45 -8.26
CA SER A 67 14.27 -5.76 -8.92
C SER A 67 13.19 -5.83 -10.01
N GLY A 68 12.67 -4.69 -10.49
CA GLY A 68 11.64 -4.64 -11.54
C GLY A 68 10.20 -4.80 -11.02
N GLY A 69 9.99 -4.72 -9.71
CA GLY A 69 8.66 -4.75 -9.10
C GLY A 69 7.98 -3.39 -9.06
N SER A 70 6.70 -3.39 -8.67
CA SER A 70 5.93 -2.18 -8.37
C SER A 70 5.40 -2.22 -6.93
N VAL A 71 5.09 -1.05 -6.38
CA VAL A 71 4.50 -0.92 -5.04
C VAL A 71 3.29 0.00 -5.13
N ALA A 72 2.20 -0.40 -4.49
CA ALA A 72 1.02 0.42 -4.33
C ALA A 72 0.81 0.78 -2.85
N ILE A 73 0.48 2.05 -2.63
CA ILE A 73 0.42 2.70 -1.33
C ILE A 73 -0.84 3.55 -1.28
N THR A 74 -1.61 3.43 -0.21
CA THR A 74 -2.65 4.39 0.13
C THR A 74 -1.98 5.64 0.71
N PRO A 75 -1.96 6.77 -0.02
CA PRO A 75 -0.95 7.82 0.19
C PRO A 75 -1.15 8.64 1.47
N ASP A 76 -2.36 8.70 2.02
CA ASP A 76 -2.69 9.41 3.27
C ASP A 76 -2.41 8.59 4.53
N GLY A 77 -2.29 7.27 4.38
CA GLY A 77 -1.89 6.35 5.43
C GLY A 77 -2.89 6.24 6.58
N PRO A 78 -2.63 5.34 7.55
CA PRO A 78 -3.59 4.98 8.59
C PRO A 78 -3.85 6.08 9.63
N LYS A 79 -3.15 7.22 9.56
CA LYS A 79 -3.31 8.34 10.49
C LYS A 79 -3.93 9.58 9.86
N GLY A 80 -4.09 9.60 8.53
CA GLY A 80 -4.53 10.78 7.82
C GLY A 80 -3.57 11.99 7.99
N PRO A 81 -4.04 13.21 7.69
CA PRO A 81 -5.42 13.54 7.32
C PRO A 81 -5.81 12.90 5.99
N ARG A 82 -7.10 12.55 5.84
CA ARG A 82 -7.63 12.01 4.58
C ARG A 82 -7.28 12.96 3.43
N MET A 83 -6.98 12.41 2.25
CA MET A 83 -6.61 13.18 1.06
C MET A 83 -5.31 14.00 1.19
N ARG A 84 -4.45 13.71 2.18
CA ARG A 84 -3.13 14.35 2.31
C ARG A 84 -2.02 13.33 2.20
N VAL A 85 -1.24 13.44 1.12
CA VAL A 85 -0.06 12.60 0.87
C VAL A 85 0.92 12.65 2.05
N GLN A 86 1.41 11.49 2.47
CA GLN A 86 2.48 11.35 3.44
C GLN A 86 3.86 11.38 2.77
N PRO A 87 4.91 11.91 3.43
CA PRO A 87 6.25 12.03 2.85
C PRO A 87 6.87 10.71 2.40
N GLY A 88 6.45 9.58 2.96
CA GLY A 88 7.01 8.26 2.66
C GLY A 88 6.89 7.86 1.19
N VAL A 89 5.83 8.29 0.50
CA VAL A 89 5.65 8.02 -0.95
C VAL A 89 6.69 8.79 -1.76
N ILE A 90 6.90 10.06 -1.43
CA ILE A 90 7.88 10.94 -2.09
C ILE A 90 9.30 10.42 -1.84
N GLN A 91 9.61 10.01 -0.61
CA GLN A 91 10.91 9.42 -0.27
C GLN A 91 11.18 8.13 -1.04
N LEU A 92 10.18 7.25 -1.16
CA LEU A 92 10.31 6.02 -1.93
C LEU A 92 10.64 6.32 -3.40
N ALA A 93 9.90 7.24 -4.03
CA ALA A 93 10.14 7.65 -5.41
C ALA A 93 11.55 8.23 -5.60
N ARG A 94 11.99 9.10 -4.68
CA ARG A 94 13.33 9.68 -4.71
C ARG A 94 14.45 8.63 -4.57
N LEU A 95 14.26 7.63 -3.71
CA LEU A 95 15.27 6.60 -3.46
C LEU A 95 15.39 5.56 -4.60
N THR A 96 14.33 5.37 -5.37
CA THR A 96 14.28 4.39 -6.46
C THR A 96 14.41 4.99 -7.84
N GLY A 97 14.12 6.28 -8.01
CA GLY A 97 13.97 6.92 -9.32
C GLY A 97 12.73 6.47 -10.08
N ALA A 98 11.84 5.69 -9.44
CA ALA A 98 10.66 5.15 -10.11
C ALA A 98 9.57 6.22 -10.29
N PRO A 99 8.80 6.16 -11.40
CA PRO A 99 7.69 7.06 -11.61
C PRO A 99 6.58 6.81 -10.56
N MET A 100 5.98 7.90 -10.09
CA MET A 100 4.77 7.85 -9.28
C MET A 100 3.54 7.94 -10.18
N ILE A 101 2.65 6.95 -10.10
CA ILE A 101 1.38 6.96 -10.83
C ILE A 101 0.25 7.17 -9.82
N CYS A 102 -0.48 8.27 -9.97
CA CYS A 102 -1.64 8.57 -9.13
C CYS A 102 -2.88 7.82 -9.65
N LEU A 103 -3.49 7.01 -8.78
CA LEU A 103 -4.74 6.31 -9.08
C LEU A 103 -5.86 6.86 -8.19
N GLY A 104 -6.96 7.24 -8.82
CA GLY A 104 -8.19 7.68 -8.15
C GLY A 104 -9.34 6.73 -8.44
N TRP A 105 -10.22 6.53 -7.46
CA TRP A 105 -11.45 5.76 -7.63
C TRP A 105 -12.64 6.56 -7.13
N ALA A 106 -13.75 6.53 -7.88
CA ALA A 106 -15.00 7.17 -7.51
C ALA A 106 -16.19 6.23 -7.74
N THR A 107 -17.21 6.33 -6.89
CA THR A 107 -18.46 5.58 -7.05
C THR A 107 -19.65 6.42 -6.60
N ARG A 108 -20.78 6.26 -7.31
CA ARG A 108 -22.06 6.92 -6.99
C ARG A 108 -22.80 6.22 -5.85
N ARG A 109 -22.76 4.88 -5.79
CA ARG A 109 -23.48 4.10 -4.78
C ARG A 109 -22.52 3.73 -3.65
N ARG A 110 -22.61 4.41 -2.51
CA ARG A 110 -21.77 4.16 -1.33
C ARG A 110 -22.52 4.40 -0.03
N LYS A 111 -22.13 3.69 1.02
CA LYS A 111 -22.46 4.03 2.41
C LYS A 111 -21.24 4.70 3.03
N VAL A 112 -21.40 5.91 3.54
CA VAL A 112 -20.32 6.64 4.23
C VAL A 112 -20.62 6.63 5.71
N PHE A 113 -19.80 5.93 6.49
CA PHE A 113 -19.92 5.90 7.94
C PHE A 113 -19.40 7.21 8.56
N ASN A 114 -19.84 7.51 9.78
CA ASN A 114 -19.26 8.59 10.58
C ASN A 114 -18.06 8.05 11.36
N SER A 115 -16.98 7.71 10.65
CA SER A 115 -15.80 7.07 11.22
C SER A 115 -14.53 7.90 11.00
N TRP A 116 -13.39 7.31 11.35
CA TRP A 116 -12.07 7.93 11.40
C TRP A 116 -11.57 8.59 10.10
N ASP A 117 -12.24 8.40 8.95
CA ASP A 117 -11.91 9.07 7.69
C ASP A 117 -12.56 10.46 7.54
N ARG A 118 -13.37 10.87 8.52
CA ARG A 118 -13.94 12.22 8.69
C ARG A 118 -13.22 12.96 9.82
N PHE A 119 -12.07 13.55 9.52
CA PHE A 119 -11.53 14.68 10.29
C PHE A 119 -11.87 15.97 9.57
#